data_AF-A0A0K2RXF0-F1
#
_entry.id   AF-A0A0K2RXF0-F1
#
_cell.length_a   1.000
_cell.length_b   1.000
_cell.length_c   1.000
_cell.angle_alpha   90.00
_cell.angle_beta   90.00
_cell.angle_gamma   90.00
#
_symmetry.space_group_name_H-M   'P 1'
#
loop_
_entity.id
_entity.type
_entity.pdbx_description
1 polymer ?
#
loop_
_entity_poly.entity_id
_entity_poly.type
_entity_poly.pdbx_seq_one_letter_code
_entity_poly.pdbx_strand_id
1 'polypeptide(L)'
;MSLPAELSASELPIDSTLTGPVLIIGSGLLGASIGLGLRAAGCEDVYVQDISPTAEAVAQDIGAGTSFSTLSEEERAAFAPQLVVVAAPPDSAGAVCARALNTYAPRPEAGYPGAVVTDVASVKVQPLADVLASGADASRYVGSHPMAGREKSGPVAARGELFQARPWIICEHNSVRPECVRLVRSVAVELGAIVTSLGVEEHDQTVALISHVPQAMSSLLASRLQDTPLYALSLAGQGLRDTVRIAASDPTLWVQIFAANADPIVQTLYGVRDDLNRLIATLENPTASGARLDLAQLMSEGNAGVSRIPGKHGTAPAAFAKMTVLVDDTPGTLARLLAEIGELGANLEDLRLEHSTGAPVGMAEISVNPSIHEALVRDLSARGWRVVK
;
A
#
# COMPACT_ATOMS: atom_id res chain seq x y z
N MET A 1 -44.88 25.67 5.40
CA MET A 1 -44.93 24.21 5.25
C MET A 1 -43.64 23.83 4.56
N SER A 2 -42.58 23.65 5.33
CA SER A 2 -41.21 23.47 4.83
C SER A 2 -40.94 21.97 4.72
N LEU A 3 -40.55 21.51 3.53
CA LEU A 3 -40.12 20.14 3.27
C LEU A 3 -38.88 19.81 4.11
N PRO A 4 -38.76 18.59 4.68
CA PRO A 4 -37.54 18.19 5.37
C PRO A 4 -36.39 18.06 4.37
N ALA A 5 -35.20 18.51 4.77
CA ALA A 5 -33.98 18.28 4.03
C ALA A 5 -33.73 16.77 3.89
N GLU A 6 -33.61 16.30 2.65
CA GLU A 6 -33.14 14.95 2.35
C GLU A 6 -31.68 14.83 2.80
N LEU A 7 -31.43 13.93 3.75
CA LEU A 7 -30.08 13.48 4.11
C LEU A 7 -29.47 12.74 2.91
N SER A 8 -28.22 13.09 2.56
CA SER A 8 -27.40 12.37 1.59
C SER A 8 -27.22 10.91 2.02
N ALA A 9 -27.35 9.97 1.09
CA ALA A 9 -27.17 8.52 1.30
C ALA A 9 -25.75 8.11 1.78
N SER A 10 -24.85 9.07 2.03
CA SER A 10 -23.48 8.87 2.52
C SER A 10 -23.32 8.93 4.04
N GLU A 11 -24.39 9.20 4.81
CA GLU A 11 -24.31 9.44 6.27
C GLU A 11 -25.07 8.41 7.14
N LEU A 12 -25.61 7.34 6.55
CA LEU A 12 -26.14 6.24 7.36
C LEU A 12 -24.98 5.36 7.83
N PRO A 13 -24.86 5.04 9.13
CA PRO A 13 -23.96 3.99 9.59
C PRO A 13 -24.38 2.72 8.86
N ILE A 14 -23.51 2.21 7.99
CA ILE A 14 -23.67 0.86 7.46
C ILE A 14 -23.43 -0.04 8.68
N ASP A 15 -24.50 -0.59 9.25
CA ASP A 15 -24.35 -1.67 10.24
C ASP A 15 -23.39 -2.69 9.66
N SER A 16 -22.33 -3.00 10.43
CA SER A 16 -21.33 -3.93 9.95
C SER A 16 -21.99 -5.26 9.61
N THR A 17 -21.69 -5.75 8.40
CA THR A 17 -22.09 -7.08 7.97
C THR A 17 -21.23 -8.18 8.61
N LEU A 18 -20.13 -7.81 9.26
CA LEU A 18 -19.21 -8.73 9.92
C LEU A 18 -19.69 -9.00 11.36
N THR A 19 -20.11 -10.22 11.61
CA THR A 19 -20.51 -10.70 12.94
C THR A 19 -19.54 -11.75 13.49
N GLY A 20 -18.69 -12.32 12.64
CA GLY A 20 -17.80 -13.43 12.98
C GLY A 20 -18.51 -14.79 13.01
N PRO A 21 -17.77 -15.89 13.27
CA PRO A 21 -16.32 -15.93 13.49
C PRO A 21 -15.50 -15.60 12.23
N VAL A 22 -14.30 -15.06 12.43
CA VAL A 22 -13.32 -14.78 11.36
C VAL A 22 -12.11 -15.69 11.53
N LEU A 23 -11.70 -16.38 10.46
CA LEU A 23 -10.46 -17.16 10.43
C LEU A 23 -9.42 -16.49 9.53
N ILE A 24 -8.23 -16.24 10.06
CA ILE A 24 -7.11 -15.69 9.31
C ILE A 24 -6.08 -16.79 9.09
N ILE A 25 -5.88 -17.17 7.83
CA ILE A 25 -4.87 -18.17 7.41
C ILE A 25 -3.64 -17.42 6.91
N GLY A 26 -2.53 -17.54 7.63
CA GLY A 26 -1.32 -16.74 7.47
C GLY A 26 -1.31 -15.61 8.48
N SER A 27 -0.39 -15.68 9.44
CA SER A 27 -0.28 -14.78 10.60
C SER A 27 0.98 -13.91 10.53
N GLY A 28 1.46 -13.63 9.31
CA GLY A 28 2.53 -12.66 9.06
C GLY A 28 2.11 -11.21 9.34
N LEU A 29 2.83 -10.23 8.75
CA LEU A 29 2.55 -8.81 8.94
C LEU A 29 1.07 -8.47 8.68
N LEU A 30 0.55 -8.85 7.50
CA LEU A 30 -0.81 -8.47 7.09
C LEU A 30 -1.87 -9.20 7.90
N GLY A 31 -1.81 -10.54 7.96
CA GLY A 31 -2.81 -11.33 8.66
C GLY A 31 -2.91 -10.99 10.15
N ALA A 32 -1.79 -10.87 10.86
CA ALA A 32 -1.82 -10.47 12.25
C ALA A 32 -2.30 -9.02 12.44
N SER A 33 -1.99 -8.11 11.50
CA SER A 33 -2.49 -6.72 11.55
C SER A 33 -4.01 -6.66 11.35
N ILE A 34 -4.55 -7.49 10.44
CA ILE A 34 -6.00 -7.63 10.23
C ILE A 34 -6.65 -8.13 11.52
N GLY A 35 -6.09 -9.18 12.13
CA GLY A 35 -6.62 -9.73 13.37
C GLY A 35 -6.64 -8.71 14.51
N LEU A 36 -5.53 -7.99 14.72
CA LEU A 36 -5.45 -6.91 15.70
C LEU A 36 -6.48 -5.81 15.45
N GLY A 37 -6.61 -5.37 14.20
CA GLY A 37 -7.54 -4.32 13.83
C GLY A 37 -9.00 -4.73 14.01
N LEU A 38 -9.36 -5.97 13.62
CA LEU A 38 -10.72 -6.50 13.78
C LEU A 38 -11.11 -6.62 15.26
N ARG A 39 -10.21 -7.11 16.11
CA ARG A 39 -10.48 -7.17 17.56
C ARG A 39 -10.61 -5.78 18.17
N ALA A 40 -9.78 -4.83 17.74
CA ALA A 40 -9.90 -3.43 18.17
C ALA A 40 -11.23 -2.79 17.72
N ALA A 41 -11.78 -3.23 16.58
CA ALA A 41 -13.09 -2.83 16.06
C ALA A 41 -14.28 -3.55 16.74
N GLY A 42 -14.03 -4.48 17.67
CA GLY A 42 -15.06 -5.18 18.44
C GLY A 42 -15.45 -6.56 17.91
N CYS A 43 -14.75 -7.10 16.91
CA CYS A 43 -14.93 -8.49 16.49
C CYS A 43 -14.19 -9.42 17.48
N GLU A 44 -14.94 -10.05 18.39
CA GLU A 44 -14.34 -10.89 19.45
C GLU A 44 -13.86 -12.26 18.93
N ASP A 45 -14.60 -12.86 18.01
CA ASP A 45 -14.37 -14.22 17.48
C ASP A 45 -13.39 -14.24 16.29
N VAL A 46 -12.16 -13.78 16.53
CA VAL A 46 -11.06 -13.81 15.55
C VAL A 46 -10.10 -14.96 15.87
N TYR A 47 -9.85 -15.81 14.87
CA TYR A 47 -8.96 -16.95 14.95
C TYR A 47 -7.80 -16.80 13.96
N VAL A 48 -6.62 -17.27 14.34
CA VAL A 48 -5.41 -17.26 13.50
C VAL A 48 -4.90 -18.67 13.29
N GLN A 49 -4.48 -18.97 12.06
CA GLN A 49 -3.84 -20.22 11.68
C GLN A 49 -2.60 -19.93 10.85
N ASP A 50 -1.49 -20.62 11.11
CA ASP A 50 -0.28 -20.49 10.32
C ASP A 50 0.37 -21.85 10.05
N ILE A 51 1.15 -21.94 8.98
CA ILE A 51 1.99 -23.12 8.72
C ILE A 51 3.16 -23.20 9.71
N SER A 52 3.55 -22.06 10.29
CA SER A 52 4.57 -21.94 11.32
C SER A 52 3.90 -21.87 12.69
N PRO A 53 4.01 -22.92 13.54
CA PRO A 53 3.47 -22.89 14.90
C PRO A 53 3.99 -21.71 15.72
N THR A 54 5.24 -21.30 15.47
CA THR A 54 5.85 -20.13 16.10
C THR A 54 5.15 -18.83 15.69
N ALA A 55 4.84 -18.66 14.40
CA ALA A 55 4.16 -17.44 13.95
C ALA A 55 2.74 -17.36 14.50
N GLU A 56 2.01 -18.48 14.51
CA GLU A 56 0.65 -18.57 15.07
C GLU A 56 0.64 -18.24 16.57
N ALA A 57 1.57 -18.81 17.34
CA ALA A 57 1.71 -18.54 18.77
C ALA A 57 2.03 -17.06 19.04
N VAL A 58 2.98 -16.48 18.30
CA VAL A 58 3.31 -15.05 18.44
C VAL A 58 2.13 -14.17 18.07
N ALA A 59 1.38 -14.50 17.02
CA ALA A 59 0.18 -13.76 16.63
C ALA A 59 -0.90 -13.81 17.72
N GLN A 60 -1.08 -14.96 18.38
CA GLN A 60 -1.95 -15.05 19.55
C GLN A 60 -1.44 -14.18 20.72
N ASP A 61 -0.15 -14.27 21.04
CA ASP A 61 0.46 -13.55 22.18
C ASP A 61 0.37 -12.02 22.05
N ILE A 62 0.48 -11.50 20.82
CA ILE A 62 0.27 -10.06 20.57
C ILE A 62 -1.22 -9.67 20.50
N GLY A 63 -2.12 -10.65 20.57
CA GLY A 63 -3.57 -10.44 20.61
C GLY A 63 -4.26 -10.43 19.25
N ALA A 64 -3.63 -10.87 18.16
CA ALA A 64 -4.24 -10.85 16.82
C ALA A 64 -5.45 -11.80 16.67
N GLY A 65 -5.58 -12.81 17.52
CA GLY A 65 -6.69 -13.76 17.52
C GLY A 65 -6.35 -15.01 18.33
N THR A 66 -7.33 -15.88 18.51
CA THR A 66 -7.13 -17.18 19.16
C THR A 66 -6.46 -18.15 18.19
N SER A 67 -5.42 -18.86 18.62
CA SER A 67 -4.75 -19.88 17.80
C SER A 67 -5.73 -21.00 17.46
N PHE A 68 -5.95 -21.23 16.17
CA PHE A 68 -6.84 -22.27 15.68
C PHE A 68 -6.36 -23.68 16.05
N SER A 69 -5.04 -23.84 16.24
CA SER A 69 -4.43 -25.09 16.68
C SER A 69 -4.76 -25.45 18.14
N THR A 70 -5.15 -24.47 18.97
CA THR A 70 -5.51 -24.71 20.38
C THR A 70 -6.92 -25.28 20.58
N LEU A 71 -7.77 -25.20 19.56
CA LEU A 71 -9.11 -25.78 19.59
C LEU A 71 -9.06 -27.31 19.73
N SER A 72 -10.09 -27.91 20.33
CA SER A 72 -10.29 -29.36 20.31
C SER A 72 -10.62 -29.85 18.90
N GLU A 73 -10.57 -31.16 18.67
CA GLU A 73 -10.99 -31.73 17.38
C GLU A 73 -12.48 -31.51 17.12
N GLU A 74 -13.31 -31.61 18.16
CA GLU A 74 -14.75 -31.34 18.09
C GLU A 74 -15.03 -29.87 17.78
N GLU A 75 -14.32 -28.94 18.42
CA GLU A 75 -14.44 -27.50 18.17
C GLU A 75 -14.06 -27.17 16.72
N ARG A 76 -12.96 -27.73 16.21
CA ARG A 76 -12.56 -27.55 14.80
C ARG A 76 -13.58 -28.14 13.82
N ALA A 77 -14.17 -29.29 14.12
CA ALA A 77 -15.17 -29.92 13.27
C ALA A 77 -16.49 -29.12 13.23
N ALA A 78 -16.86 -28.51 14.37
CA ALA A 78 -18.03 -27.64 14.48
C ALA A 78 -17.81 -26.23 13.94
N PHE A 79 -16.54 -25.80 13.77
CA PHE A 79 -16.20 -24.44 13.37
C PHE A 79 -16.89 -24.02 12.07
N ALA A 80 -17.47 -22.82 12.06
CA ALA A 80 -18.31 -22.30 10.99
C ALA A 80 -18.01 -20.81 10.78
N PRO A 81 -16.85 -20.45 10.21
CA PRO A 81 -16.46 -19.06 10.06
C PRO A 81 -17.39 -18.35 9.06
N GLN A 82 -17.79 -17.12 9.39
CA GLN A 82 -18.45 -16.25 8.43
C GLN A 82 -17.49 -15.85 7.30
N LEU A 83 -16.24 -15.57 7.68
CA LEU A 83 -15.18 -15.09 6.78
C LEU A 83 -13.89 -15.85 7.02
N VAL A 84 -13.22 -16.21 5.93
CA VAL A 84 -11.81 -16.63 5.94
C VAL A 84 -10.97 -15.61 5.18
N VAL A 85 -9.97 -15.05 5.85
CA VAL A 85 -8.97 -14.16 5.26
C VAL A 85 -7.68 -14.96 5.02
N VAL A 86 -7.23 -15.00 3.78
CA VAL A 86 -6.00 -15.68 3.36
C VAL A 86 -4.90 -14.64 3.17
N ALA A 87 -3.98 -14.59 4.13
CA ALA A 87 -2.77 -13.76 4.11
C ALA A 87 -1.53 -14.62 3.79
N ALA A 88 -1.66 -15.46 2.77
CA ALA A 88 -0.57 -16.27 2.23
C ALA A 88 0.19 -15.52 1.10
N PRO A 89 1.44 -15.90 0.81
CA PRO A 89 2.17 -15.35 -0.33
C PRO A 89 1.46 -15.60 -1.68
N PRO A 90 1.72 -14.75 -2.71
CA PRO A 90 1.06 -14.86 -4.02
C PRO A 90 1.07 -16.24 -4.66
N ASP A 91 2.15 -17.01 -4.50
CA ASP A 91 2.32 -18.34 -5.11
C ASP A 91 1.40 -19.43 -4.55
N SER A 92 0.80 -19.19 -3.38
CA SER A 92 0.04 -20.17 -2.63
C SER A 92 -1.35 -19.66 -2.23
N ALA A 93 -1.60 -18.35 -2.34
CA ALA A 93 -2.87 -17.72 -2.00
C ALA A 93 -4.07 -18.42 -2.67
N GLY A 94 -4.04 -18.63 -3.99
CA GLY A 94 -5.12 -19.28 -4.72
C GLY A 94 -5.43 -20.69 -4.24
N ALA A 95 -4.39 -21.52 -4.07
CA ALA A 95 -4.53 -22.88 -3.55
C ALA A 95 -5.04 -22.91 -2.10
N VAL A 96 -4.64 -21.96 -1.25
CA VAL A 96 -5.13 -21.84 0.12
C VAL A 96 -6.60 -21.41 0.13
N CYS A 97 -6.99 -20.45 -0.71
CA CYS A 97 -8.38 -20.02 -0.88
C CYS A 97 -9.27 -21.18 -1.35
N ALA A 98 -8.84 -21.94 -2.35
CA ALA A 98 -9.56 -23.12 -2.83
C ALA A 98 -9.79 -24.16 -1.72
N ARG A 99 -8.77 -24.43 -0.92
CA ARG A 99 -8.91 -25.32 0.25
C ARG A 99 -9.90 -24.76 1.26
N ALA A 100 -9.80 -23.47 1.62
CA ALA A 100 -10.72 -22.84 2.56
C ALA A 100 -12.18 -22.88 2.06
N LEU A 101 -12.41 -22.60 0.77
CA LEU A 101 -13.74 -22.67 0.16
C LEU A 101 -14.36 -24.07 0.29
N ASN A 102 -13.56 -25.12 0.10
CA ASN A 102 -14.00 -26.52 0.20
C ASN A 102 -14.19 -26.96 1.65
N THR A 103 -13.24 -26.65 2.55
CA THR A 103 -13.33 -26.98 3.97
C THR A 103 -14.55 -26.33 4.63
N TYR A 104 -14.84 -25.08 4.25
CA TYR A 104 -15.93 -24.28 4.80
C TYR A 104 -17.07 -24.11 3.79
N ALA A 105 -17.39 -25.19 3.07
CA ALA A 105 -18.52 -25.24 2.15
C ALA A 105 -19.87 -25.14 2.88
N PRO A 106 -20.97 -24.79 2.17
CA PRO A 106 -22.31 -24.75 2.77
C PRO A 106 -22.71 -26.08 3.40
N ARG A 107 -23.35 -26.01 4.57
CA ARG A 107 -23.96 -27.15 5.28
C ARG A 107 -25.44 -26.83 5.52
N PRO A 108 -26.33 -27.08 4.54
CA PRO A 108 -27.74 -26.70 4.62
C PRO A 108 -28.48 -27.28 5.83
N GLU A 109 -28.13 -28.51 6.22
CA GLU A 109 -28.66 -29.20 7.40
C GLU A 109 -28.35 -28.50 8.72
N ALA A 110 -27.26 -27.73 8.76
CA ALA A 110 -26.82 -26.93 9.90
C ALA A 110 -27.17 -25.44 9.74
N GLY A 111 -27.86 -25.05 8.66
CA GLY A 111 -28.15 -23.65 8.33
C GLY A 111 -26.93 -22.79 8.02
N TYR A 112 -25.78 -23.41 7.72
CA TYR A 112 -24.54 -22.69 7.45
C TYR A 112 -24.38 -22.43 5.95
N PRO A 113 -24.33 -21.15 5.50
CA PRO A 113 -24.29 -20.80 4.07
C PRO A 113 -22.90 -20.99 3.44
N GLY A 114 -21.89 -21.44 4.20
CA GLY A 114 -20.51 -21.48 3.78
C GLY A 114 -19.78 -20.16 4.04
N ALA A 115 -18.47 -20.23 4.23
CA ALA A 115 -17.66 -19.03 4.50
C ALA A 115 -17.47 -18.20 3.23
N VAL A 116 -17.45 -16.88 3.38
CA VAL A 116 -16.82 -16.01 2.38
C VAL A 116 -15.31 -16.15 2.51
N VAL A 117 -14.59 -16.19 1.39
CA VAL A 117 -13.13 -16.30 1.37
C VAL A 117 -12.54 -15.11 0.64
N THR A 118 -11.59 -14.43 1.26
CA THR A 118 -10.84 -13.33 0.65
C THR A 118 -9.35 -13.55 0.81
N ASP A 119 -8.57 -13.18 -0.18
CA ASP A 119 -7.11 -13.07 -0.06
C ASP A 119 -6.67 -11.62 0.03
N VAL A 120 -5.43 -11.40 0.47
CA VAL A 120 -4.78 -10.07 0.53
C VAL A 120 -3.48 -10.00 -0.26
N ALA A 121 -3.28 -10.90 -1.24
CA ALA A 121 -2.06 -10.95 -2.04
C ALA A 121 -1.91 -9.73 -2.95
N SER A 122 -0.68 -9.45 -3.40
CA SER A 122 -0.41 -8.28 -4.25
C SER A 122 -0.78 -8.43 -5.73
N VAL A 123 -1.29 -9.60 -6.12
CA VAL A 123 -1.74 -9.95 -7.49
C VAL A 123 -3.09 -10.64 -7.39
N LYS A 124 -3.91 -10.60 -8.45
CA LYS A 124 -5.32 -11.04 -8.39
C LYS A 124 -5.72 -12.01 -9.49
N VAL A 125 -5.09 -11.96 -10.66
CA VAL A 125 -5.40 -12.88 -11.76
C VAL A 125 -5.04 -14.32 -11.39
N GLN A 126 -3.81 -14.59 -10.93
CA GLN A 126 -3.37 -15.95 -10.61
C GLN A 126 -4.19 -16.59 -9.48
N PRO A 127 -4.43 -15.94 -8.31
CA PRO A 127 -5.25 -16.54 -7.26
C PRO A 127 -6.68 -16.86 -7.70
N LEU A 128 -7.32 -16.01 -8.52
CA LEU A 128 -8.64 -16.30 -9.07
C LEU A 128 -8.59 -17.51 -10.02
N ALA A 129 -7.59 -17.57 -10.90
CA ALA A 129 -7.43 -18.68 -11.84
C ALA A 129 -7.28 -20.03 -11.11
N ASP A 130 -6.50 -20.07 -10.03
CA ASP A 130 -6.34 -21.26 -9.19
C ASP A 130 -7.66 -21.68 -8.53
N VAL A 131 -8.42 -20.72 -7.99
CA VAL A 131 -9.74 -20.97 -7.40
C VAL A 131 -10.70 -21.56 -8.43
N LEU A 132 -10.79 -20.97 -9.62
CA LEU A 132 -11.64 -21.46 -10.70
C LEU A 132 -11.22 -22.87 -11.17
N ALA A 133 -9.92 -23.11 -11.35
CA ALA A 133 -9.39 -24.39 -11.78
C ALA A 133 -9.61 -25.52 -10.75
N SER A 134 -9.70 -25.17 -9.46
CA SER A 134 -9.97 -26.14 -8.39
C SER A 134 -11.39 -26.71 -8.39
N GLY A 135 -12.33 -26.07 -9.08
CA GLY A 135 -13.75 -26.43 -9.05
C GLY A 135 -14.49 -26.02 -7.76
N ALA A 136 -13.83 -25.28 -6.85
CA ALA A 136 -14.48 -24.72 -5.68
C ALA A 136 -15.56 -23.69 -6.06
N ASP A 137 -16.48 -23.41 -5.14
CA ASP A 137 -17.51 -22.37 -5.33
C ASP A 137 -16.89 -20.97 -5.31
N ALA A 138 -16.41 -20.54 -6.48
CA ALA A 138 -15.80 -19.22 -6.68
C ALA A 138 -16.77 -18.07 -6.39
N SER A 139 -18.08 -18.31 -6.29
CA SER A 139 -19.04 -17.23 -6.00
C SER A 139 -18.91 -16.68 -4.56
N ARG A 140 -18.22 -17.42 -3.67
CA ARG A 140 -17.85 -17.01 -2.30
C ARG A 140 -16.45 -16.39 -2.19
N TYR A 141 -15.70 -16.33 -3.29
CA TYR A 141 -14.34 -15.79 -3.29
C TYR A 141 -14.33 -14.32 -3.70
N VAL A 142 -13.64 -13.48 -2.94
CA VAL A 142 -13.46 -12.07 -3.27
C VAL A 142 -11.97 -11.75 -3.12
N GLY A 143 -11.27 -11.54 -4.23
CA GLY A 143 -9.88 -11.10 -4.16
C GLY A 143 -9.77 -9.70 -3.58
N SER A 144 -8.78 -9.43 -2.73
CA SER A 144 -8.54 -8.08 -2.23
C SER A 144 -7.05 -7.76 -2.10
N HIS A 145 -6.72 -6.49 -1.95
CA HIS A 145 -5.34 -6.03 -1.79
C HIS A 145 -5.29 -4.76 -0.95
N PRO A 146 -4.95 -4.86 0.35
CA PRO A 146 -4.57 -3.70 1.13
C PRO A 146 -3.24 -3.15 0.58
N MET A 147 -3.23 -1.91 0.10
CA MET A 147 -2.02 -1.20 -0.35
C MET A 147 -1.23 -0.68 0.87
N ALA A 148 -0.92 -1.61 1.77
CA ALA A 148 -0.28 -1.37 3.04
C ALA A 148 0.82 -2.42 3.20
N GLY A 149 2.05 -1.94 3.36
CA GLY A 149 3.22 -2.80 3.55
C GLY A 149 4.30 -2.03 4.28
N ARG A 150 5.18 -2.76 4.94
CA ARG A 150 6.44 -2.24 5.47
C ARG A 150 7.55 -3.16 5.00
N GLU A 151 8.76 -2.65 4.96
CA GLU A 151 10.00 -3.41 4.78
C GLU A 151 10.31 -4.41 5.92
N LYS A 152 9.37 -4.61 6.86
CA LYS A 152 9.46 -5.54 7.99
C LYS A 152 8.39 -6.62 7.84
N SER A 153 8.75 -7.85 8.16
CA SER A 153 7.88 -9.03 8.04
C SER A 153 7.55 -9.67 9.39
N GLY A 154 6.61 -10.61 9.37
CA GLY A 154 6.20 -11.41 10.52
C GLY A 154 5.22 -10.73 11.50
N PRO A 155 4.63 -11.52 12.42
CA PRO A 155 3.59 -11.04 13.35
C PRO A 155 4.10 -9.94 14.31
N VAL A 156 5.38 -9.95 14.70
CA VAL A 156 5.95 -8.94 15.61
C VAL A 156 5.87 -7.51 15.05
N ALA A 157 5.89 -7.39 13.72
CA ALA A 157 5.77 -6.10 13.03
C ALA A 157 4.31 -5.65 12.85
N ALA A 158 3.32 -6.49 13.20
CA ALA A 158 1.90 -6.24 12.98
C ALA A 158 1.37 -5.08 13.82
N ARG A 159 0.43 -4.31 13.27
CA ARG A 159 -0.22 -3.17 13.91
C ARG A 159 -1.68 -3.13 13.48
N GLY A 160 -2.62 -2.94 14.40
CA GLY A 160 -4.05 -2.88 14.07
C GLY A 160 -4.41 -1.70 13.16
N GLU A 161 -3.64 -0.61 13.24
CA GLU A 161 -3.82 0.62 12.47
C GLU A 161 -3.13 0.57 11.10
N LEU A 162 -2.57 -0.59 10.69
CA LEU A 162 -1.75 -0.70 9.48
C LEU A 162 -2.50 -0.24 8.21
N PHE A 163 -3.82 -0.30 8.19
CA PHE A 163 -4.64 -0.02 7.01
C PHE A 163 -5.30 1.36 7.04
N GLN A 164 -5.19 2.10 8.15
CA GLN A 164 -5.85 3.40 8.32
C GLN A 164 -5.40 4.40 7.26
N ALA A 165 -6.38 5.02 6.59
CA ALA A 165 -6.21 5.99 5.52
C ALA A 165 -5.36 5.49 4.33
N ARG A 166 -5.26 4.17 4.13
CA ARG A 166 -4.56 3.55 2.99
C ARG A 166 -5.56 2.94 2.02
N PRO A 167 -5.24 2.92 0.71
CA PRO A 167 -6.09 2.24 -0.26
C PRO A 167 -6.23 0.75 0.07
N TRP A 168 -7.44 0.21 -0.04
CA TRP A 168 -7.71 -1.22 -0.06
C TRP A 168 -8.56 -1.53 -1.29
N ILE A 169 -8.00 -2.33 -2.18
CA ILE A 169 -8.65 -2.65 -3.45
C ILE A 169 -9.46 -3.93 -3.30
N ILE A 170 -10.74 -3.88 -3.62
CA ILE A 170 -11.62 -5.04 -3.73
C ILE A 170 -11.70 -5.41 -5.21
N CYS A 171 -11.42 -6.67 -5.53
CA CYS A 171 -11.32 -7.13 -6.91
C CYS A 171 -12.49 -8.04 -7.25
N GLU A 172 -13.41 -7.53 -8.05
CA GLU A 172 -14.64 -8.23 -8.44
C GLU A 172 -14.40 -9.10 -9.69
N HIS A 173 -15.10 -10.22 -9.78
CA HIS A 173 -15.10 -11.11 -10.96
C HIS A 173 -16.52 -11.59 -11.26
N ASN A 174 -16.76 -12.08 -12.47
CA ASN A 174 -18.11 -12.35 -12.99
C ASN A 174 -18.97 -13.34 -12.18
N SER A 175 -18.37 -14.14 -11.31
CA SER A 175 -19.07 -15.16 -10.52
C SER A 175 -19.32 -14.73 -9.08
N VAL A 176 -18.71 -13.64 -8.60
CA VAL A 176 -18.75 -13.25 -7.20
C VAL A 176 -20.15 -12.79 -6.79
N ARG A 177 -20.63 -13.24 -5.63
CA ARG A 177 -21.93 -12.77 -5.13
C ARG A 177 -21.81 -11.39 -4.49
N PRO A 178 -22.74 -10.46 -4.76
CA PRO A 178 -22.68 -9.10 -4.21
C PRO A 178 -22.60 -9.02 -2.68
N GLU A 179 -23.23 -9.94 -1.95
CA GLU A 179 -23.14 -10.00 -0.48
C GLU A 179 -21.74 -10.35 0.03
N CYS A 180 -20.98 -11.17 -0.72
CA CYS A 180 -19.59 -11.49 -0.37
C CYS A 180 -18.71 -10.25 -0.53
N VAL A 181 -18.90 -9.50 -1.63
CA VAL A 181 -18.22 -8.22 -1.85
C VAL A 181 -18.54 -7.22 -0.74
N ARG A 182 -19.81 -7.12 -0.33
CA ARG A 182 -20.21 -6.24 0.79
C ARG A 182 -19.55 -6.63 2.11
N LEU A 183 -19.39 -7.92 2.40
CA LEU A 183 -18.71 -8.39 3.61
C LEU A 183 -17.21 -8.07 3.60
N VAL A 184 -16.52 -8.29 2.49
CA VAL A 184 -15.08 -7.96 2.42
C VAL A 184 -14.86 -6.44 2.43
N ARG A 185 -15.78 -5.68 1.83
CA ARG A 185 -15.78 -4.22 1.90
C ARG A 185 -15.95 -3.71 3.33
N SER A 186 -16.85 -4.30 4.14
CA SER A 186 -17.04 -3.86 5.53
C SER A 186 -15.78 -4.05 6.36
N VAL A 187 -15.08 -5.18 6.19
CA VAL A 187 -13.77 -5.41 6.82
C VAL A 187 -12.78 -4.28 6.51
N ALA A 188 -12.62 -3.92 5.23
CA ALA A 188 -11.69 -2.86 4.86
C ALA A 188 -12.09 -1.48 5.45
N VAL A 189 -13.40 -1.18 5.52
CA VAL A 189 -13.92 0.05 6.13
C VAL A 189 -13.69 0.06 7.65
N GLU A 190 -13.97 -1.04 8.35
CA GLU A 190 -13.75 -1.18 9.80
C GLU A 190 -12.28 -0.99 10.17
N LEU A 191 -11.37 -1.47 9.31
CA LEU A 191 -9.93 -1.30 9.47
C LEU A 191 -9.44 0.11 9.07
N GLY A 192 -10.36 1.03 8.74
CA GLY A 192 -10.09 2.42 8.43
C GLY A 192 -9.47 2.66 7.05
N ALA A 193 -9.57 1.69 6.14
CA ALA A 193 -9.01 1.81 4.80
C ALA A 193 -9.92 2.62 3.85
N ILE A 194 -9.31 3.18 2.80
CA ILE A 194 -10.01 3.84 1.70
C ILE A 194 -10.30 2.78 0.63
N VAL A 195 -11.55 2.37 0.52
CA VAL A 195 -11.94 1.26 -0.36
C VAL A 195 -12.14 1.72 -1.81
N THR A 196 -11.53 0.99 -2.73
CA THR A 196 -11.74 1.11 -4.19
C THR A 196 -12.07 -0.26 -4.76
N SER A 197 -12.92 -0.33 -5.80
CA SER A 197 -13.17 -1.56 -6.55
C SER A 197 -12.49 -1.53 -7.92
N LEU A 198 -11.91 -2.65 -8.36
CA LEU A 198 -11.39 -2.86 -9.71
C LEU A 198 -11.78 -4.26 -10.22
N GLY A 199 -11.71 -4.50 -11.53
CA GLY A 199 -11.64 -5.86 -12.06
C GLY A 199 -10.30 -6.53 -11.72
N VAL A 200 -10.23 -7.86 -11.71
CA VAL A 200 -8.98 -8.59 -11.39
C VAL A 200 -7.85 -8.31 -12.39
N GLU A 201 -8.14 -8.22 -13.70
CA GLU A 201 -7.15 -7.89 -14.72
C GLU A 201 -6.74 -6.41 -14.63
N GLU A 202 -7.71 -5.53 -14.38
CA GLU A 202 -7.47 -4.09 -14.23
C GLU A 202 -6.58 -3.80 -13.01
N HIS A 203 -6.79 -4.52 -11.90
CA HIS A 203 -5.91 -4.45 -10.73
C HIS A 203 -4.48 -4.80 -11.12
N ASP A 204 -4.24 -5.97 -11.72
CA ASP A 204 -2.89 -6.45 -12.03
C ASP A 204 -2.17 -5.55 -13.04
N GLN A 205 -2.89 -5.02 -14.04
CA GLN A 205 -2.37 -3.98 -14.95
C GLN A 205 -2.00 -2.69 -14.20
N THR A 206 -2.85 -2.25 -13.28
CA THR A 206 -2.63 -1.03 -12.51
C THR A 206 -1.39 -1.17 -11.61
N VAL A 207 -1.31 -2.22 -10.79
CA VAL A 207 -0.19 -2.43 -9.86
C VAL A 207 1.12 -2.73 -10.57
N ALA A 208 1.10 -3.26 -11.80
CA ALA A 208 2.29 -3.40 -12.61
C ALA A 208 2.99 -2.04 -12.82
N LEU A 209 2.22 -1.01 -13.20
CA LEU A 209 2.76 0.33 -13.42
C LEU A 209 3.09 1.06 -12.11
N ILE A 210 2.19 1.03 -11.11
CA ILE A 210 2.32 1.89 -9.93
C ILE A 210 3.13 1.27 -8.77
N SER A 211 3.49 -0.01 -8.86
CA SER A 211 4.20 -0.75 -7.80
C SER A 211 5.33 -1.64 -8.34
N HIS A 212 5.02 -2.57 -9.26
CA HIS A 212 5.98 -3.60 -9.64
C HIS A 212 7.13 -3.08 -10.50
N VAL A 213 6.84 -2.24 -11.50
CA VAL A 213 7.85 -1.61 -12.34
C VAL A 213 8.73 -0.65 -11.52
N PRO A 214 8.19 0.23 -10.64
CA PRO A 214 9.00 1.00 -9.70
C PRO A 214 9.99 0.13 -8.91
N GLN A 215 9.54 -1.01 -8.38
CA GLN A 215 10.43 -1.96 -7.69
C GLN A 215 11.51 -2.53 -8.60
N ALA A 216 11.16 -2.93 -9.82
CA ALA A 216 12.11 -3.45 -10.81
C ALA A 216 13.18 -2.40 -11.14
N MET A 217 12.77 -1.15 -11.40
CA MET A 217 13.67 -0.04 -11.70
C MET A 217 14.59 0.29 -10.52
N SER A 218 14.06 0.33 -9.30
CA SER A 218 14.83 0.51 -8.07
C SER A 218 15.90 -0.58 -7.93
N SER A 219 15.52 -1.85 -8.12
CA SER A 219 16.44 -2.99 -8.02
C SER A 219 17.52 -2.99 -9.11
N LEU A 220 17.13 -2.67 -10.36
CA LEU A 220 18.06 -2.56 -11.49
C LEU A 220 19.10 -1.46 -11.25
N LEU A 221 18.67 -0.27 -10.81
CA LEU A 221 19.58 0.83 -10.50
C LEU A 221 20.49 0.48 -9.32
N ALA A 222 19.94 -0.07 -8.23
CA ALA A 222 20.72 -0.50 -7.06
C ALA A 222 21.80 -1.52 -7.44
N SER A 223 21.51 -2.42 -8.38
CA SER A 223 22.49 -3.42 -8.85
C SER A 223 23.73 -2.80 -9.49
N ARG A 224 23.64 -1.59 -10.07
CA ARG A 224 24.79 -0.88 -10.66
C ARG A 224 25.76 -0.34 -9.59
N LEU A 225 25.35 -0.31 -8.33
CA LEU A 225 26.17 0.20 -7.23
C LEU A 225 27.15 -0.82 -6.67
N GLN A 226 27.03 -2.12 -7.01
CA GLN A 226 27.80 -3.21 -6.40
C GLN A 226 29.32 -3.02 -6.54
N ASP A 227 29.77 -2.55 -7.70
CA ASP A 227 31.20 -2.33 -7.98
C ASP A 227 31.65 -0.88 -7.72
N THR A 228 30.81 -0.05 -7.10
CA THR A 228 31.13 1.34 -6.83
C THR A 228 32.00 1.47 -5.57
N PRO A 229 33.15 2.18 -5.62
CA PRO A 229 33.99 2.40 -4.45
C PRO A 229 33.25 3.09 -3.30
N LEU A 230 33.53 2.68 -2.05
CA LEU A 230 32.85 3.21 -0.85
C LEU A 230 32.94 4.73 -0.71
N TYR A 231 34.05 5.35 -1.12
CA TYR A 231 34.17 6.81 -1.08
C TYR A 231 33.17 7.49 -2.02
N ALA A 232 32.88 6.91 -3.19
CA ALA A 232 31.89 7.45 -4.12
C ALA A 232 30.46 7.24 -3.58
N LEU A 233 30.19 6.08 -2.94
CA LEU A 233 28.92 5.84 -2.25
C LEU A 233 28.67 6.81 -1.08
N SER A 234 29.73 7.27 -0.42
CA SER A 234 29.62 8.28 0.67
C SER A 234 29.12 9.64 0.17
N LEU A 235 29.26 9.92 -1.13
CA LEU A 235 28.77 11.14 -1.78
C LEU A 235 27.31 11.03 -2.24
N ALA A 236 26.64 9.89 -2.02
CA ALA A 236 25.25 9.68 -2.42
C ALA A 236 24.29 10.63 -1.68
N GLY A 237 23.68 11.53 -2.44
CA GLY A 237 22.59 12.41 -1.99
C GLY A 237 21.24 11.69 -1.89
N GLN A 238 20.21 12.43 -1.44
CA GLN A 238 18.88 11.86 -1.20
C GLN A 238 18.20 11.32 -2.45
N GLY A 239 18.38 11.95 -3.61
CA GLY A 239 17.78 11.47 -4.86
C GLY A 239 18.13 10.01 -5.19
N LEU A 240 19.38 9.59 -4.98
CA LEU A 240 19.75 8.18 -5.14
C LEU A 240 19.09 7.31 -4.06
N ARG A 241 19.15 7.74 -2.79
CA ARG A 241 18.62 7.00 -1.64
C ARG A 241 17.13 6.72 -1.80
N ASP A 242 16.36 7.71 -2.23
CA ASP A 242 14.92 7.58 -2.47
C ASP A 242 14.62 6.65 -3.65
N THR A 243 15.38 6.79 -4.74
CA THR A 243 15.18 5.99 -5.96
C THR A 243 15.45 4.50 -5.72
N VAL A 244 16.45 4.17 -4.90
CA VAL A 244 16.83 2.76 -4.62
C VAL A 244 16.26 2.22 -3.31
N ARG A 245 15.51 3.02 -2.55
CA ARG A 245 15.04 2.67 -1.20
C ARG A 245 14.32 1.32 -1.16
N ILE A 246 13.47 1.07 -2.15
CA ILE A 246 12.61 -0.12 -2.21
C ILE A 246 13.35 -1.37 -2.72
N ALA A 247 14.56 -1.22 -3.28
CA ALA A 247 15.41 -2.36 -3.65
C ALA A 247 15.79 -3.25 -2.46
N ALA A 248 15.69 -2.74 -1.23
CA ALA A 248 15.91 -3.49 0.01
C ALA A 248 14.75 -4.42 0.40
N SER A 249 13.69 -4.51 -0.41
CA SER A 249 12.56 -5.40 -0.14
C SER A 249 12.93 -6.88 -0.22
N ASP A 250 12.14 -7.75 0.42
CA ASP A 250 12.35 -9.20 0.47
C ASP A 250 12.35 -9.84 -0.95
N PRO A 251 13.48 -10.39 -1.42
CA PRO A 251 13.57 -11.05 -2.72
C PRO A 251 12.63 -12.25 -2.86
N THR A 252 12.38 -13.00 -1.78
CA THR A 252 11.54 -14.21 -1.83
C THR A 252 10.09 -13.86 -2.18
N LEU A 253 9.57 -12.76 -1.63
CA LEU A 253 8.24 -12.25 -1.98
C LEU A 253 8.21 -11.67 -3.40
N TRP A 254 9.20 -10.86 -3.76
CA TRP A 254 9.19 -10.16 -5.05
C TRP A 254 9.40 -11.08 -6.25
N VAL A 255 10.12 -12.19 -6.11
CA VAL A 255 10.17 -13.23 -7.15
C VAL A 255 8.77 -13.76 -7.47
N GLN A 256 7.94 -13.97 -6.45
CA GLN A 256 6.56 -14.45 -6.65
C GLN A 256 5.68 -13.39 -7.30
N ILE A 257 5.80 -12.12 -6.87
CA ILE A 257 5.04 -11.00 -7.45
C ILE A 257 5.41 -10.81 -8.93
N PHE A 258 6.70 -10.82 -9.26
CA PHE A 258 7.16 -10.69 -10.65
C PHE A 258 6.72 -11.87 -11.51
N ALA A 259 6.82 -13.10 -11.00
CA ALA A 259 6.38 -14.27 -11.74
C ALA A 259 4.86 -14.26 -12.00
N ALA A 260 4.06 -13.90 -11.00
CA ALA A 260 2.61 -13.92 -11.09
C ALA A 260 2.01 -12.78 -11.94
N ASN A 261 2.73 -11.67 -12.09
CA ASN A 261 2.27 -10.51 -12.88
C ASN A 261 3.22 -10.16 -14.04
N ALA A 262 3.93 -11.15 -14.57
CA ALA A 262 4.98 -10.95 -15.56
C ALA A 262 4.49 -10.24 -16.83
N ASP A 263 3.32 -10.62 -17.35
CA ASP A 263 2.81 -10.11 -18.63
C ASP A 263 2.57 -8.58 -18.59
N PRO A 264 1.77 -8.02 -17.64
CA PRO A 264 1.62 -6.57 -17.50
C PRO A 264 2.93 -5.83 -17.19
N ILE A 265 3.83 -6.44 -16.42
CA ILE A 265 5.14 -5.86 -16.11
C ILE A 265 5.96 -5.72 -17.41
N VAL A 266 6.04 -6.77 -18.22
CA VAL A 266 6.80 -6.77 -19.49
C VAL A 266 6.26 -5.72 -20.44
N GLN A 267 4.94 -5.61 -20.59
CA GLN A 267 4.34 -4.57 -21.45
C GLN A 267 4.76 -3.16 -21.02
N THR A 268 4.80 -2.90 -19.71
CA THR A 268 5.23 -1.60 -19.18
C THR A 268 6.73 -1.39 -19.37
N LEU A 269 7.55 -2.43 -19.14
CA LEU A 269 9.01 -2.36 -19.31
C LEU A 269 9.43 -2.14 -20.77
N TYR A 270 8.65 -2.57 -21.76
CA TYR A 270 8.93 -2.23 -23.15
C TYR A 270 8.88 -0.73 -23.42
N GLY A 271 7.88 -0.02 -22.86
CA GLY A 271 7.83 1.44 -22.94
C GLY A 271 9.07 2.08 -22.30
N VAL A 272 9.43 1.65 -21.08
CA VAL A 272 10.61 2.14 -20.36
C VAL A 272 11.90 1.89 -21.16
N ARG A 273 12.04 0.71 -21.78
CA ARG A 273 13.18 0.37 -22.62
C ARG A 273 13.29 1.30 -23.83
N ASP A 274 12.17 1.58 -24.48
CA ASP A 274 12.14 2.42 -25.68
C ASP A 274 12.51 3.88 -25.32
N ASP A 275 12.01 4.39 -24.19
CA ASP A 275 12.39 5.70 -23.65
C ASP A 275 13.88 5.77 -23.24
N LEU A 276 14.39 4.69 -22.64
CA LEU A 276 15.82 4.58 -22.28
C LEU A 276 16.69 4.57 -23.54
N ASN A 277 16.29 3.83 -24.57
CA ASN A 277 17.02 3.79 -25.85
C ASN A 277 17.03 5.17 -26.53
N ARG A 278 15.90 5.90 -26.51
CA ARG A 278 15.83 7.30 -26.96
C ARG A 278 16.83 8.17 -26.20
N LEU A 279 16.84 8.10 -24.87
CA LEU A 279 17.76 8.87 -24.04
C LEU A 279 19.23 8.54 -24.36
N ILE A 280 19.58 7.25 -24.46
CA ILE A 280 20.94 6.82 -24.80
C ILE A 280 21.35 7.39 -26.16
N ALA A 281 20.54 7.21 -27.20
CA ALA A 281 20.83 7.71 -28.54
C ALA A 281 21.05 9.24 -28.56
N THR A 282 20.25 9.99 -27.79
CA THR A 282 20.39 11.44 -27.66
C THR A 282 21.66 11.83 -26.88
N LEU A 283 22.04 11.07 -25.84
CA LEU A 283 23.25 11.31 -25.06
C LEU A 283 24.55 10.90 -25.75
N GLU A 284 24.50 10.02 -26.76
CA GLU A 284 25.67 9.67 -27.59
C GLU A 284 26.14 10.86 -28.46
N ASN A 285 25.23 11.79 -28.79
CA ASN A 285 25.57 13.05 -29.46
C ASN A 285 24.70 14.23 -28.97
N PRO A 286 24.94 14.74 -27.75
CA PRO A 286 24.05 15.69 -27.08
C PRO A 286 24.08 17.10 -27.70
N THR A 287 25.00 17.34 -28.65
CA THR A 287 25.13 18.60 -29.40
C THR A 287 24.60 18.52 -30.83
N ALA A 288 24.11 17.35 -31.27
CA ALA A 288 23.46 17.22 -32.57
C ALA A 288 22.24 18.15 -32.66
N SER A 289 21.89 18.52 -33.90
CA SER A 289 20.65 19.25 -34.17
C SER A 289 19.46 18.48 -33.59
N GLY A 290 18.64 19.14 -32.77
CA GLY A 290 17.47 18.53 -32.12
C GLY A 290 17.72 17.84 -30.77
N ALA A 291 18.95 17.42 -30.45
CA ALA A 291 19.25 16.62 -29.24
C ALA A 291 18.84 17.33 -27.93
N ARG A 292 19.12 18.63 -27.81
CA ARG A 292 18.74 19.40 -26.60
C ARG A 292 17.22 19.55 -26.45
N LEU A 293 16.50 19.66 -27.56
CA LEU A 293 15.03 19.72 -27.54
C LEU A 293 14.47 18.37 -27.10
N ASP A 294 15.03 17.27 -27.61
CA ASP A 294 14.63 15.91 -27.24
C ASP A 294 14.81 15.64 -25.74
N LEU A 295 15.96 16.04 -25.17
CA LEU A 295 16.20 15.96 -23.72
C LEU A 295 15.19 16.78 -22.91
N ALA A 296 14.90 18.02 -23.35
CA ALA A 296 13.92 18.88 -22.68
C ALA A 296 12.51 18.28 -22.73
N GLN A 297 12.14 17.65 -23.85
CA GLN A 297 10.86 16.96 -24.01
C GLN A 297 10.77 15.75 -23.09
N LEU A 298 11.78 14.88 -23.07
CA LEU A 298 11.82 13.71 -22.17
C LEU A 298 11.67 14.13 -20.69
N MET A 299 12.37 15.18 -20.26
CA MET A 299 12.23 15.71 -18.90
C MET A 299 10.82 16.28 -18.64
N SER A 300 10.25 16.99 -19.61
CA SER A 300 8.90 17.55 -19.49
C SER A 300 7.81 16.47 -19.44
N GLU A 301 7.98 15.37 -20.18
CA GLU A 301 7.09 14.19 -20.15
C GLU A 301 7.10 13.56 -18.75
N GLY A 302 8.28 13.40 -18.14
CA GLY A 302 8.42 12.94 -16.76
C GLY A 302 7.74 13.88 -15.75
N ASN A 303 7.95 15.19 -15.89
CA ASN A 303 7.30 16.19 -15.03
C ASN A 303 5.77 16.14 -15.15
N ALA A 304 5.25 15.97 -16.36
CA ALA A 304 3.82 15.81 -16.61
C ALA A 304 3.27 14.51 -16.00
N GLY A 305 4.06 13.44 -15.96
CA GLY A 305 3.71 12.21 -15.24
C GLY A 305 3.57 12.44 -13.74
N VAL A 306 4.57 13.08 -13.12
CA VAL A 306 4.55 13.43 -11.68
C VAL A 306 3.36 14.31 -11.35
N SER A 307 3.04 15.29 -12.19
CA SER A 307 1.89 16.18 -12.00
C SER A 307 0.53 15.50 -12.22
N ARG A 308 0.47 14.18 -12.36
CA ARG A 308 -0.79 13.41 -12.34
C ARG A 308 -1.00 12.63 -11.06
N ILE A 309 0.02 12.51 -10.22
CA ILE A 309 -0.05 11.80 -8.95
C ILE A 309 -0.83 12.69 -7.95
N PRO A 310 -1.95 12.22 -7.37
CA PRO A 310 -2.74 13.01 -6.42
C PRO A 310 -1.96 13.40 -5.16
N GLY A 311 -2.24 14.57 -4.59
CA GLY A 311 -1.70 15.02 -3.30
C GLY A 311 -2.37 14.37 -2.09
N LYS A 312 -2.00 14.79 -0.87
CA LYS A 312 -2.43 14.20 0.43
C LYS A 312 -3.96 14.11 0.66
N HIS A 313 -4.77 14.79 -0.14
CA HIS A 313 -6.23 14.81 -0.03
C HIS A 313 -6.97 14.28 -1.27
N GLY A 314 -6.28 13.59 -2.19
CA GLY A 314 -6.90 13.09 -3.43
C GLY A 314 -7.37 14.19 -4.40
N THR A 315 -7.12 15.46 -4.07
CA THR A 315 -7.35 16.60 -4.96
C THR A 315 -6.36 16.55 -6.12
N ALA A 316 -6.80 17.02 -7.30
CA ALA A 316 -5.91 17.24 -8.44
C ALA A 316 -4.64 17.95 -7.97
N PRO A 317 -3.45 17.54 -8.42
CA PRO A 317 -2.19 18.15 -8.00
C PRO A 317 -2.19 19.63 -8.40
N ALA A 318 -2.62 20.48 -7.47
CA ALA A 318 -2.24 21.87 -7.51
C ALA A 318 -0.71 21.87 -7.42
N ALA A 319 -0.05 22.56 -8.35
CA ALA A 319 1.39 22.73 -8.29
C ALA A 319 1.71 23.41 -6.95
N PHE A 320 2.15 22.64 -5.95
CA PHE A 320 2.50 23.19 -4.66
C PHE A 320 3.68 24.14 -4.83
N ALA A 321 3.67 25.24 -4.09
CA ALA A 321 4.84 26.10 -4.01
C ALA A 321 5.76 25.56 -2.91
N LYS A 322 7.04 25.43 -3.23
CA LYS A 322 8.06 24.84 -2.35
C LYS A 322 8.93 25.93 -1.74
N MET A 323 9.35 25.75 -0.50
CA MET A 323 10.40 26.55 0.13
C MET A 323 11.29 25.65 0.98
N THR A 324 12.57 25.98 1.10
CA THR A 324 13.49 25.22 1.95
C THR A 324 13.88 26.06 3.14
N VAL A 325 13.65 25.54 4.35
CA VAL A 325 14.04 26.20 5.59
C VAL A 325 15.24 25.48 6.19
N LEU A 326 16.32 26.21 6.48
CA LEU A 326 17.45 25.64 7.22
C LEU A 326 17.08 25.49 8.69
N VAL A 327 17.21 24.27 9.19
CA VAL A 327 16.88 23.87 10.57
C VAL A 327 18.16 23.41 11.23
N ASP A 328 18.58 24.09 12.31
CA ASP A 328 19.72 23.65 13.10
C ASP A 328 19.40 22.29 13.76
N ASP A 329 20.38 21.38 13.76
CA ASP A 329 20.25 20.03 14.31
C ASP A 329 20.34 20.05 15.84
N THR A 330 19.36 20.69 16.47
CA THR A 330 19.18 20.78 17.92
C THR A 330 17.76 20.39 18.31
N PRO A 331 17.56 19.73 19.46
CA PRO A 331 16.24 19.33 19.93
C PRO A 331 15.23 20.49 19.93
N GLY A 332 14.04 20.27 19.36
CA GLY A 332 12.94 21.22 19.38
C GLY A 332 12.91 22.24 18.23
N THR A 333 13.97 22.38 17.42
CA THR A 333 14.00 23.38 16.34
C THR A 333 12.94 23.10 15.28
N LEU A 334 12.82 21.85 14.80
CA LEU A 334 11.77 21.49 13.84
C LEU A 334 10.36 21.65 14.41
N ALA A 335 10.16 21.31 15.68
CA ALA A 335 8.87 21.49 16.35
C ALA A 335 8.49 22.98 16.41
N ARG A 336 9.46 23.86 16.69
CA ARG A 336 9.26 25.32 16.66
C ARG A 336 8.89 25.79 15.26
N LEU A 337 9.56 25.30 14.20
CA LEU A 337 9.21 25.61 12.82
C LEU A 337 7.75 25.28 12.51
N LEU A 338 7.33 24.05 12.82
CA LEU A 338 5.97 23.59 12.54
C LEU A 338 4.92 24.34 13.37
N ALA A 339 5.21 24.62 14.64
CA ALA A 339 4.33 25.43 15.49
C ALA A 339 4.14 26.84 14.93
N GLU A 340 5.23 27.51 14.55
CA GLU A 340 5.17 28.85 13.99
C GLU A 340 4.44 28.90 12.64
N ILE A 341 4.57 27.87 11.78
CA ILE A 341 3.78 27.75 10.54
C ILE A 341 2.28 27.60 10.86
N GLY A 342 1.94 26.79 11.87
CA GLY A 342 0.56 26.65 12.35
C GLY A 342 -0.02 27.96 12.91
N GLU A 343 0.77 28.73 13.67
CA GLU A 343 0.37 30.06 14.17
C GLU A 343 0.13 31.07 13.05
N LEU A 344 0.83 30.92 11.92
CA LEU A 344 0.62 31.73 10.72
C LEU A 344 -0.61 31.27 9.91
N GLY A 345 -1.34 30.25 10.38
CA GLY A 345 -2.53 29.72 9.72
C GLY A 345 -2.23 28.97 8.42
N ALA A 346 -0.97 28.54 8.22
CA ALA A 346 -0.56 27.84 7.01
C ALA A 346 -0.63 26.32 7.21
N ASN A 347 -1.29 25.63 6.28
CA ASN A 347 -1.26 24.17 6.18
C ASN A 347 -0.05 23.71 5.38
N LEU A 348 0.61 22.63 5.81
CA LEU A 348 1.69 21.99 5.06
C LEU A 348 1.14 20.86 4.20
N GLU A 349 1.39 20.93 2.90
CA GLU A 349 1.01 19.91 1.94
C GLU A 349 2.04 18.77 1.91
N ASP A 350 3.32 19.09 2.02
CA ASP A 350 4.41 18.12 2.17
C ASP A 350 5.53 18.69 3.04
N LEU A 351 6.28 17.80 3.71
CA LEU A 351 7.46 18.13 4.49
C LEU A 351 8.51 17.05 4.26
N ARG A 352 9.67 17.44 3.75
CA ARG A 352 10.84 16.55 3.61
C ARG A 352 11.99 17.11 4.40
N LEU A 353 12.73 16.23 5.06
CA LEU A 353 13.92 16.58 5.83
C LEU A 353 15.14 15.96 5.18
N GLU A 354 16.06 16.80 4.72
CA GLU A 354 17.36 16.38 4.25
C GLU A 354 18.42 16.71 5.29
N HIS A 355 19.35 15.78 5.52
CA HIS A 355 20.52 16.02 6.37
C HIS A 355 21.72 16.27 5.46
N SER A 356 22.44 17.36 5.71
CA SER A 356 23.73 17.58 5.08
C SER A 356 24.77 16.63 5.68
N THR A 357 25.53 15.93 4.83
CA THR A 357 26.62 15.07 5.29
C THR A 357 27.76 15.94 5.85
N GLY A 358 27.91 15.95 7.18
CA GLY A 358 29.04 16.59 7.86
C GLY A 358 28.80 18.01 8.40
N ALA A 359 27.58 18.54 8.38
CA ALA A 359 27.24 19.78 9.10
C ALA A 359 25.99 19.58 9.98
N PRO A 360 25.91 20.24 11.17
CA PRO A 360 24.80 20.11 12.11
C PRO A 360 23.58 20.94 11.67
N VAL A 361 23.23 20.86 10.38
CA VAL A 361 22.12 21.60 9.77
C VAL A 361 21.34 20.66 8.87
N GLY A 362 20.04 20.57 9.14
CA GLY A 362 19.05 19.94 8.28
C GLY A 362 18.37 20.97 7.38
N MET A 363 17.83 20.51 6.25
CA MET A 363 16.99 21.28 5.34
C MET A 363 15.58 20.72 5.40
N ALA A 364 14.62 21.55 5.82
CA ALA A 364 13.20 21.24 5.75
C ALA A 364 12.64 21.81 4.44
N GLU A 365 12.39 20.95 3.46
CA GLU A 365 11.65 21.32 2.24
C GLU A 365 10.16 21.24 2.54
N ILE A 366 9.47 22.36 2.42
CA ILE A 366 8.06 22.53 2.77
C ILE A 366 7.28 22.84 1.50
N SER A 367 6.23 22.06 1.24
CA SER A 367 5.28 22.32 0.16
C SER A 367 4.00 22.92 0.74
N VAL A 368 3.52 24.00 0.15
CA VAL A 368 2.30 24.71 0.57
C VAL A 368 1.43 25.08 -0.63
N ASN A 369 0.19 25.51 -0.37
CA ASN A 369 -0.64 26.14 -1.38
C ASN A 369 0.07 27.39 -1.95
N PRO A 370 0.16 27.57 -3.29
CA PRO A 370 0.83 28.72 -3.89
C PRO A 370 0.33 30.08 -3.40
N SER A 371 -0.96 30.19 -3.06
CA SER A 371 -1.55 31.45 -2.60
C SER A 371 -0.96 31.96 -1.27
N ILE A 372 -0.36 31.08 -0.45
CA ILE A 372 0.22 31.45 0.85
C ILE A 372 1.75 31.49 0.86
N HIS A 373 2.41 31.06 -0.23
CA HIS A 373 3.86 30.85 -0.27
C HIS A 373 4.65 32.13 0.01
N GLU A 374 4.41 33.21 -0.74
CA GLU A 374 5.17 34.45 -0.58
C GLU A 374 4.97 35.07 0.82
N ALA A 375 3.74 34.97 1.34
CA ALA A 375 3.44 35.44 2.69
C ALA A 375 4.20 34.62 3.74
N LEU A 376 4.16 33.29 3.63
CA LEU A 376 4.82 32.40 4.58
C LEU A 376 6.35 32.53 4.54
N VAL A 377 6.96 32.67 3.35
CA VAL A 377 8.41 32.92 3.23
C VAL A 377 8.80 34.21 3.95
N ARG A 378 8.04 35.29 3.73
CA ARG A 378 8.29 36.59 4.38
C ARG A 378 8.13 36.49 5.89
N ASP A 379 7.07 35.85 6.35
CA ASP A 379 6.72 35.82 7.78
C ASP A 379 7.65 34.88 8.57
N LEU A 380 8.07 33.75 7.98
CA LEU A 380 9.12 32.90 8.57
C LEU A 380 10.48 33.61 8.60
N SER A 381 10.84 34.32 7.54
CA SER A 381 12.08 35.12 7.52
C SER A 381 12.06 36.22 8.60
N ALA A 382 10.91 36.86 8.81
CA ALA A 382 10.72 37.85 9.88
C ALA A 382 10.83 37.24 11.28
N ARG A 383 10.50 35.96 11.44
CA ARG A 383 10.69 35.17 12.67
C ARG A 383 12.13 34.61 12.81
N GLY A 384 13.05 34.99 11.92
CA GLY A 384 14.46 34.63 11.98
C GLY A 384 14.82 33.30 11.35
N TRP A 385 13.90 32.66 10.62
CA TRP A 385 14.23 31.47 9.84
C TRP A 385 15.04 31.82 8.60
N ARG A 386 16.02 30.97 8.28
CA ARG A 386 16.76 31.05 7.02
C ARG A 386 15.99 30.27 5.96
N VAL A 387 15.18 30.99 5.20
CA VAL A 387 14.41 30.43 4.08
C VAL A 387 15.19 30.61 2.77
N VAL A 388 15.54 29.51 2.14
CA VAL A 388 16.12 29.46 0.80
C VAL A 388 14.95 29.40 -0.19
N LYS A 389 14.90 30.40 -1.07
CA LYS A 389 13.86 30.52 -2.11
C LYS A 389 14.06 29.51 -3.22
#